data_AF-A0A9N9GAJ3-F1
#
_entry.id   AF-A0A9N9GAJ3-F1
#
_cell.length_a   1.000
_cell.length_b   1.000
_cell.length_c   1.000
_cell.angle_alpha   90.00
_cell.angle_beta   90.00
_cell.angle_gamma   90.00
#
_symmetry.space_group_name_H-M   'P 1'
#
loop_
_entity.id
_entity.type
_entity.pdbx_description
1 polymer ?
#
loop_
_entity_poly.entity_id
_entity_poly.type
_entity_poly.pdbx_seq_one_letter_code
_entity_poly.pdbx_strand_id
1 'polypeptide(L)'
;MTEVFGDVLLEMMHNDILQRLTKQETGFDDEIFMKLFRIVKRTRNFEGHKKHVRFIERVPRATLKSPVGEVELCTTYIDTILSPLFADPDRGIFLRWPNKEAIESKTRKAVGRAKQPDAIINEVDQLSWSLSKGHGEAKVQEEMNNLYLLCTDLIRIAVFNKDAIDVYNMNCMLGFQVVGHHITFYLTTLLCDALYIMVEVGHVDVPMSLEQVPAFLTSLDTLLIISNAYWSNCIMSTEKKEPSRRSTLATPSFKEMVSKTRDRHRPCQLRF
;
A
#
# COMPACT_ATOMS: atom_id res chain seq x y z
N MET A 1 -8.87 -6.55 26.18
CA MET A 1 -7.46 -6.12 26.11
C MET A 1 -7.47 -4.70 26.64
N THR A 2 -6.95 -4.48 27.84
CA THR A 2 -6.79 -3.13 28.42
C THR A 2 -5.88 -2.33 27.51
N GLU A 3 -6.30 -1.12 27.11
CA GLU A 3 -5.50 -0.18 26.33
C GLU A 3 -4.19 0.10 27.08
N VAL A 4 -3.07 -0.39 26.54
CA VAL A 4 -1.72 -0.19 27.08
C VAL A 4 -1.30 1.29 26.97
N PHE A 5 -1.91 2.02 26.04
CA PHE A 5 -1.71 3.43 25.79
C PHE A 5 -3.07 4.12 25.72
N GLY A 6 -3.24 5.25 26.39
CA GLY A 6 -4.47 6.05 26.26
C GLY A 6 -4.55 6.78 24.93
N ASP A 7 -5.77 7.10 24.48
CA ASP A 7 -6.06 7.72 23.18
C ASP A 7 -5.20 8.95 22.85
N VAL A 8 -5.01 9.85 23.83
CA VAL A 8 -4.20 11.07 23.65
C VAL A 8 -2.74 10.74 23.30
N LEU A 9 -2.17 9.72 23.95
CA LEU A 9 -0.80 9.30 23.68
C LEU A 9 -0.69 8.64 22.31
N LEU A 10 -1.68 7.85 21.91
CA LEU A 10 -1.73 7.24 20.58
C LEU A 10 -1.82 8.30 19.48
N GLU A 11 -2.65 9.33 19.68
CA GLU A 11 -2.77 10.46 18.74
C GLU A 11 -1.46 11.26 18.66
N MET A 12 -0.81 11.53 19.78
CA MET A 12 0.49 12.21 19.80
C MET A 12 1.57 11.38 19.07
N MET A 13 1.62 10.07 19.32
CA MET A 13 2.55 9.16 18.64
C MET A 13 2.26 9.11 17.14
N HIS A 14 0.99 9.02 16.75
CA HIS A 14 0.57 9.04 15.35
C HIS A 14 1.07 10.32 14.67
N ASN A 15 0.80 11.49 15.25
CA ASN A 15 1.19 12.77 14.69
C ASN A 15 2.70 12.95 14.60
N ASP A 16 3.47 12.53 15.61
CA ASP A 16 4.93 12.57 15.59
C ASP A 16 5.50 11.65 14.50
N ILE A 17 5.00 10.42 14.38
CA ILE A 17 5.45 9.47 13.35
C ILE A 17 5.10 9.96 11.96
N LEU A 18 3.88 10.45 11.74
CA LEU A 18 3.48 11.05 10.47
C LEU A 18 4.40 12.20 10.11
N GLN A 19 4.66 13.11 11.05
CA GLN A 19 5.57 14.22 10.80
C GLN A 19 6.96 13.72 10.41
N ARG A 20 7.53 12.73 11.10
CA ARG A 20 8.86 12.20 10.76
C ARG A 20 8.91 11.57 9.37
N LEU A 21 7.87 10.84 8.99
CA LEU A 21 7.82 10.13 7.70
C LEU A 21 7.49 11.05 6.52
N THR A 22 6.80 12.17 6.76
CA THR A 22 6.29 13.06 5.69
C THR A 22 7.00 14.42 5.61
N LYS A 23 7.72 14.89 6.64
CA LYS A 23 8.38 16.21 6.70
C LYS A 23 9.79 16.29 6.11
N GLN A 24 10.25 15.40 5.24
CA GLN A 24 11.50 15.70 4.54
C GLN A 24 11.27 16.87 3.58
N GLU A 25 11.75 18.06 3.97
CA GLU A 25 11.88 19.29 3.17
C GLU A 25 12.84 19.06 2.00
N THR A 26 12.38 18.33 0.99
CA THR A 26 12.98 18.33 -0.32
C THR A 26 11.85 18.60 -1.30
N GLY A 27 12.05 19.56 -2.21
CA GLY A 27 11.06 19.86 -3.24
C GLY A 27 10.57 18.57 -3.90
N PHE A 28 9.27 18.51 -4.20
CA PHE A 28 8.69 17.37 -4.89
C PHE A 28 9.57 16.98 -6.09
N ASP A 29 9.81 15.69 -6.28
CA ASP A 29 10.53 15.21 -7.46
C ASP A 29 9.81 15.74 -8.71
N ASP A 30 10.48 16.63 -9.46
CA ASP A 30 9.97 17.24 -10.68
C ASP A 30 9.48 16.17 -11.66
N GLU A 31 10.05 14.96 -11.64
CA GLU A 31 9.60 13.85 -12.47
C GLU A 31 8.25 13.28 -12.01
N ILE A 32 8.03 13.13 -10.71
CA ILE A 32 6.75 12.67 -10.13
C ILE A 32 5.67 13.73 -10.34
N PHE A 33 6.01 14.99 -10.06
CA PHE A 33 5.15 16.12 -10.37
C PHE A 33 4.81 16.15 -11.86
N MET A 34 5.77 15.93 -12.77
CA MET A 34 5.52 15.87 -14.20
C MET A 34 4.71 14.63 -14.62
N LYS A 35 4.86 13.47 -13.96
CA LYS A 35 4.05 12.27 -14.20
C LYS A 35 2.59 12.52 -13.79
N LEU A 36 2.37 13.08 -12.59
CA LEU A 36 1.04 13.46 -12.11
C LEU A 36 0.45 14.60 -12.94
N PHE A 37 1.21 15.64 -13.24
CA PHE A 37 0.80 16.74 -14.13
C PHE A 37 0.50 16.26 -15.55
N ARG A 38 1.18 15.24 -16.08
CA ARG A 38 0.81 14.59 -17.35
C ARG A 38 -0.52 13.86 -17.25
N ILE A 39 -0.81 13.22 -16.11
CA ILE A 39 -2.13 12.64 -15.82
C ILE A 39 -3.18 13.77 -15.84
N VAL A 40 -2.95 14.88 -15.13
CA VAL A 40 -3.87 16.04 -15.01
C VAL A 40 -4.09 16.82 -16.31
N LYS A 41 -3.00 17.26 -16.95
CA LYS A 41 -3.04 18.18 -18.10
C LYS A 41 -3.74 17.54 -19.30
N ARG A 42 -3.65 16.22 -19.44
CA ARG A 42 -4.34 15.46 -20.50
C ARG A 42 -5.79 15.13 -20.17
N THR A 43 -6.21 15.21 -18.90
CA THR A 43 -7.63 15.17 -18.55
C THR A 43 -8.37 16.43 -18.98
N ARG A 44 -7.70 17.60 -18.96
CA ARG A 44 -8.33 18.90 -19.33
C ARG A 44 -8.43 19.16 -20.84
N ASN A 45 -7.57 18.57 -21.68
CA ASN A 45 -7.54 18.79 -23.13
C ASN A 45 -7.92 17.53 -23.92
N PHE A 46 -9.17 17.09 -23.83
CA PHE A 46 -9.70 15.96 -24.61
C PHE A 46 -10.03 16.35 -26.07
N GLU A 47 -9.13 17.07 -26.73
CA GLU A 47 -9.11 17.22 -28.19
C GLU A 47 -7.66 17.08 -28.67
N GLY A 48 -7.38 15.98 -29.38
CA GLY A 48 -6.18 15.86 -30.22
C GLY A 48 -4.92 15.26 -29.58
N HIS A 49 -4.73 13.97 -29.82
CA HIS A 49 -3.43 13.29 -30.04
C HIS A 49 -2.30 13.42 -28.98
N LYS A 50 -2.12 12.38 -28.16
CA LYS A 50 -0.99 11.42 -28.22
C LYS A 50 -0.94 10.59 -26.92
N LYS A 51 -0.72 9.29 -27.14
CA LYS A 51 -0.50 8.16 -26.20
C LYS A 51 0.33 8.54 -24.96
N HIS A 52 0.24 7.75 -23.90
CA HIS A 52 1.15 7.65 -22.72
C HIS A 52 0.53 7.91 -21.33
N VAL A 53 -0.79 7.92 -21.16
CA VAL A 53 -1.39 7.66 -19.83
C VAL A 53 -2.40 6.52 -19.97
N ARG A 54 -1.99 5.33 -19.54
CA ARG A 54 -2.73 4.07 -19.73
C ARG A 54 -4.10 4.08 -19.04
N PHE A 55 -4.28 4.90 -17.99
CA PHE A 55 -5.54 5.06 -17.26
C PHE A 55 -6.65 5.66 -18.14
N ILE A 56 -6.41 6.84 -18.73
CA ILE A 56 -7.41 7.60 -19.51
C ILE A 56 -7.91 6.81 -20.73
N GLU A 57 -7.04 5.98 -21.31
CA GLU A 57 -7.37 5.14 -22.46
C GLU A 57 -8.18 3.88 -22.09
N ARG A 58 -8.28 3.53 -20.80
CA ARG A 58 -8.86 2.27 -20.32
C ARG A 58 -10.11 2.43 -19.46
N VAL A 59 -10.45 3.64 -19.02
CA VAL A 59 -11.66 3.89 -18.23
C VAL A 59 -12.84 4.36 -19.10
N PRO A 60 -14.07 3.94 -18.78
CA PRO A 60 -15.27 4.39 -19.48
C PRO A 60 -15.54 5.88 -19.25
N ARG A 61 -16.33 6.50 -20.14
CA ARG A 61 -16.73 7.91 -19.99
C ARG A 61 -17.53 8.15 -18.71
N ALA A 62 -18.51 7.29 -18.46
CA ALA A 62 -19.36 7.29 -17.28
C ALA A 62 -19.19 5.97 -16.51
N THR A 63 -19.45 6.00 -15.20
CA THR A 63 -19.32 4.82 -14.33
C THR A 63 -20.30 3.73 -14.75
N LEU A 64 -19.79 2.53 -14.99
CA LEU A 64 -20.61 1.37 -15.37
C LEU A 64 -21.37 0.84 -14.15
N LYS A 65 -22.57 0.30 -14.38
CA LYS A 65 -23.38 -0.36 -13.34
C LYS A 65 -22.97 -1.82 -13.12
N SER A 66 -22.23 -2.40 -14.06
CA SER A 66 -21.73 -3.77 -13.95
C SER A 66 -20.66 -3.84 -12.86
N PRO A 67 -20.62 -4.93 -12.07
CA PRO A 67 -19.57 -5.12 -11.09
C PRO A 67 -18.21 -5.26 -11.78
N VAL A 68 -17.16 -4.77 -11.12
CA VAL A 68 -15.78 -4.85 -11.59
C VAL A 68 -15.10 -6.01 -10.86
N GLY A 69 -14.56 -6.97 -11.60
CA GLY A 69 -13.84 -8.10 -11.00
C GLY A 69 -12.49 -7.68 -10.42
N GLU A 70 -11.96 -8.45 -9.46
CA GLU A 70 -10.72 -8.11 -8.73
C GLU A 70 -9.51 -7.92 -9.67
N VAL A 71 -9.33 -8.83 -10.64
CA VAL A 71 -8.24 -8.71 -11.62
C VAL A 71 -8.37 -7.45 -12.47
N GLU A 72 -9.60 -7.10 -12.87
CA GLU A 72 -9.87 -5.89 -13.64
C GLU A 72 -9.62 -4.65 -12.78
N LEU A 73 -10.10 -4.64 -11.54
CA LEU A 73 -9.86 -3.58 -10.56
C LEU A 73 -8.36 -3.31 -10.44
N CYS A 74 -7.58 -4.34 -10.12
CA CYS A 74 -6.14 -4.22 -9.88
C CYS A 74 -5.39 -3.75 -11.13
N THR A 75 -5.61 -4.39 -12.28
CA THR A 75 -4.76 -4.19 -13.48
C THR A 75 -5.21 -3.05 -14.39
N THR A 76 -6.48 -2.63 -14.32
CA THR A 76 -7.03 -1.56 -15.16
C THR A 76 -7.11 -0.23 -14.42
N TYR A 77 -7.50 -0.24 -13.15
CA TYR A 77 -7.72 1.00 -12.39
C TYR A 77 -6.55 1.27 -11.45
N ILE A 78 -6.28 0.38 -10.51
CA ILE A 78 -5.31 0.60 -9.44
C ILE A 78 -3.88 0.72 -9.98
N ASP A 79 -3.42 -0.27 -10.75
CA ASP A 79 -2.05 -0.32 -11.30
C ASP A 79 -1.71 0.96 -12.09
N THR A 80 -2.68 1.49 -12.83
CA THR A 80 -2.45 2.66 -13.69
C THR A 80 -2.25 3.96 -12.90
N ILE A 81 -2.70 4.01 -11.64
CA ILE A 81 -2.45 5.13 -10.72
C ILE A 81 -1.19 4.87 -9.88
N LEU A 82 -1.02 3.64 -9.38
CA LEU A 82 0.08 3.32 -8.46
C LEU A 82 1.43 3.14 -9.16
N SER A 83 1.46 2.55 -10.35
CA SER A 83 2.72 2.31 -11.09
C SER A 83 3.48 3.62 -11.37
N PRO A 84 2.85 4.72 -11.85
CA PRO A 84 3.54 6.01 -12.02
C PRO A 84 4.13 6.61 -10.73
N LEU A 85 3.60 6.24 -9.56
CA LEU A 85 3.99 6.80 -8.27
C LEU A 85 5.10 6.01 -7.58
N PHE A 86 5.11 4.69 -7.75
CA PHE A 86 5.93 3.79 -6.95
C PHE A 86 6.84 2.86 -7.76
N ALA A 87 6.74 2.89 -9.09
CA ALA A 87 7.63 2.16 -9.99
C ALA A 87 8.55 3.11 -10.76
N ASP A 88 9.79 2.67 -10.95
CA ASP A 88 10.80 3.31 -11.77
C ASP A 88 11.61 2.20 -12.47
N PRO A 89 11.21 1.79 -13.68
CA PRO A 89 11.91 0.75 -14.43
C PRO A 89 13.37 1.09 -14.73
N ASP A 90 13.72 2.37 -14.84
CA ASP A 90 15.11 2.81 -15.10
C ASP A 90 15.99 2.59 -13.87
N ARG A 91 15.41 2.67 -12.66
CA ARG A 91 16.03 2.24 -11.40
C ARG A 91 15.78 0.76 -11.05
N GLY A 92 15.16 0.00 -11.96
CA GLY A 92 14.85 -1.41 -11.75
C GLY A 92 13.72 -1.68 -10.73
N ILE A 93 12.88 -0.69 -10.41
CA ILE A 93 11.80 -0.80 -9.43
C ILE A 93 10.46 -1.00 -10.16
N PHE A 94 9.74 -2.06 -9.79
CA PHE A 94 8.47 -2.44 -10.45
C PHE A 94 7.37 -2.73 -9.44
N LEU A 95 6.18 -2.17 -9.69
CA LEU A 95 4.93 -2.64 -9.09
C LEU A 95 4.39 -3.82 -9.92
N ARG A 96 3.97 -4.89 -9.24
CA ARG A 96 3.46 -6.11 -9.87
C ARG A 96 2.32 -6.69 -9.07
N TRP A 97 1.49 -7.48 -9.74
CA TRP A 97 0.39 -8.25 -9.15
C TRP A 97 0.62 -9.76 -9.31
N PRO A 98 1.59 -10.34 -8.57
CA PRO A 98 2.03 -11.71 -8.82
C PRO A 98 1.13 -12.75 -8.16
N ASN A 99 0.90 -13.87 -8.84
CA ASN A 99 0.38 -15.09 -8.21
C ASN A 99 1.55 -15.93 -7.62
N LYS A 100 2.41 -15.29 -6.82
CA LYS A 100 3.60 -15.90 -6.19
C LYS A 100 3.85 -15.35 -4.81
N GLU A 101 4.32 -16.21 -3.91
CA GLU A 101 4.75 -15.85 -2.55
C GLU A 101 5.93 -14.86 -2.57
N ALA A 102 5.91 -13.91 -1.63
CA ALA A 102 7.02 -13.00 -1.38
C ALA A 102 8.24 -13.78 -0.83
N ILE A 103 9.45 -13.42 -1.24
CA ILE A 103 10.67 -14.20 -0.93
C ILE A 103 10.94 -14.20 0.59
N GLU A 104 10.80 -13.04 1.21
CA GLU A 104 10.91 -12.79 2.65
C GLU A 104 9.96 -13.68 3.48
N SER A 105 8.79 -14.03 2.93
CA SER A 105 7.81 -14.86 3.63
C SER A 105 8.27 -16.30 3.87
N LYS A 106 9.27 -16.77 3.10
CA LYS A 106 9.86 -18.12 3.23
C LYS A 106 10.75 -18.28 4.46
N THR A 107 11.18 -17.17 5.06
CA THR A 107 11.99 -17.20 6.30
C THR A 107 11.18 -17.64 7.52
N ARG A 108 9.84 -17.58 7.43
CA ARG A 108 8.95 -18.10 8.47
C ARG A 108 8.83 -19.62 8.37
N LYS A 109 8.96 -20.31 9.51
CA LYS A 109 8.53 -21.72 9.65
C LYS A 109 7.00 -21.75 9.52
N ALA A 110 6.50 -21.91 8.31
CA ALA A 110 5.07 -21.83 8.05
C ALA A 110 4.33 -23.03 8.65
N VAL A 111 3.37 -22.77 9.54
CA VAL A 111 2.32 -23.75 9.89
C VAL A 111 1.18 -23.53 8.88
N GLY A 112 1.31 -24.13 7.70
CA GLY A 112 0.37 -24.00 6.57
C GLY A 112 0.99 -23.35 5.32
N ARG A 113 0.17 -23.14 4.28
CA ARG A 113 0.63 -22.49 3.03
C ARG A 113 0.94 -21.01 3.31
N ALA A 114 2.12 -20.55 2.91
CA ALA A 114 2.43 -19.12 2.97
C ALA A 114 1.45 -18.38 2.07
N LYS A 115 0.77 -17.36 2.62
CA LYS A 115 -0.10 -16.51 1.82
C LYS A 115 0.77 -15.57 1.00
N GLN A 116 0.37 -15.32 -0.23
CA GLN A 116 1.03 -14.39 -1.15
C GLN A 116 0.29 -13.05 -1.12
N PRO A 117 0.98 -11.91 -1.10
CA PRO A 117 0.34 -10.61 -1.28
C PRO A 117 -0.27 -10.51 -2.69
N ASP A 118 -1.31 -9.70 -2.86
CA ASP A 118 -1.92 -9.47 -4.18
C ASP A 118 -1.00 -8.60 -5.05
N ALA A 119 -0.30 -7.64 -4.43
CA ALA A 119 0.68 -6.78 -5.08
C ALA A 119 2.01 -6.72 -4.34
N ILE A 120 3.10 -6.56 -5.09
CA ILE A 120 4.45 -6.36 -4.57
C ILE A 120 5.16 -5.28 -5.39
N ILE A 121 5.84 -4.36 -4.69
CA ILE A 121 6.80 -3.44 -5.29
C ILE A 121 8.20 -4.00 -5.03
N ASN A 122 8.94 -4.35 -6.08
CA ASN A 122 10.28 -4.96 -5.96
C ASN A 122 11.32 -4.24 -6.79
N GLU A 123 12.57 -4.33 -6.33
CA GLU A 123 13.76 -4.12 -7.16
C GLU A 123 14.07 -5.36 -8.01
N VAL A 124 14.72 -5.11 -9.15
CA VAL A 124 15.39 -6.12 -9.96
C VAL A 124 16.88 -5.98 -9.74
N ASP A 125 17.51 -7.04 -9.27
CA ASP A 125 18.97 -7.16 -9.18
C ASP A 125 19.44 -8.41 -9.91
N GLN A 126 20.50 -8.28 -10.70
CA GLN A 126 21.09 -9.36 -11.50
C GLN A 126 20.06 -10.18 -12.29
N LEU A 127 19.11 -9.50 -12.95
CA LEU A 127 18.02 -10.13 -13.72
C LEU A 127 17.05 -10.99 -12.88
N SER A 128 17.00 -10.77 -11.57
CA SER A 128 16.13 -11.49 -10.64
C SER A 128 15.34 -10.53 -9.76
N TRP A 129 14.15 -10.93 -9.32
CA TRP A 129 13.37 -10.17 -8.34
C TRP A 129 14.06 -10.26 -6.98
N SER A 130 14.39 -9.11 -6.41
CA SER A 130 15.16 -9.03 -5.17
C SER A 130 14.31 -8.40 -4.06
N LEU A 131 14.74 -7.27 -3.54
CA LEU A 131 14.22 -6.58 -2.37
C LEU A 131 12.79 -6.09 -2.61
N SER A 132 11.91 -6.33 -1.64
CA SER A 132 10.58 -5.73 -1.58
C SER A 132 10.66 -4.34 -0.96
N LYS A 133 9.90 -3.39 -1.54
CA LYS A 133 9.69 -2.03 -1.02
C LYS A 133 8.25 -1.76 -0.58
N GLY A 134 7.33 -2.62 -0.97
CA GLY A 134 5.95 -2.52 -0.52
C GLY A 134 5.08 -3.69 -0.93
N HIS A 135 3.94 -3.80 -0.25
CA HIS A 135 2.95 -4.86 -0.42
C HIS A 135 1.53 -4.29 -0.47
N GLY A 136 0.67 -4.96 -1.23
CA GLY A 136 -0.73 -4.60 -1.30
C GLY A 136 -1.68 -5.79 -1.25
N GLU A 137 -2.88 -5.53 -0.74
CA GLU A 137 -4.03 -6.45 -0.79
C GLU A 137 -5.20 -5.70 -1.42
N ALA A 138 -5.96 -6.37 -2.28
CA ALA A 138 -7.09 -5.77 -2.98
C ALA A 138 -8.34 -6.63 -2.87
N LYS A 139 -9.48 -5.97 -2.69
CA LYS A 139 -10.80 -6.59 -2.69
C LYS A 139 -11.79 -5.75 -3.47
N VAL A 140 -12.74 -6.41 -4.10
CA VAL A 140 -13.84 -5.76 -4.84
C VAL A 140 -14.81 -5.05 -3.88
N GLN A 141 -15.63 -4.15 -4.43
CA GLN A 141 -16.56 -3.31 -3.65
C GLN A 141 -17.55 -4.13 -2.81
N GLU A 142 -17.94 -5.31 -3.30
CA GLU A 142 -18.88 -6.23 -2.66
C GLU A 142 -18.36 -6.74 -1.30
N GLU A 143 -17.04 -6.71 -1.08
CA GLU A 143 -16.41 -7.14 0.16
C GLU A 143 -16.24 -5.99 1.18
N MET A 144 -16.72 -4.77 0.90
CA MET A 144 -16.52 -3.62 1.80
C MET A 144 -17.06 -3.83 3.22
N ASN A 145 -18.11 -4.65 3.35
CA ASN A 145 -18.73 -4.95 4.64
C ASN A 145 -18.18 -6.24 5.27
N ASN A 146 -17.25 -6.93 4.60
CA ASN A 146 -16.65 -8.15 5.10
C ASN A 146 -15.46 -7.83 6.01
N LEU A 147 -15.76 -7.30 7.19
CA LEU A 147 -14.74 -6.85 8.14
C LEU A 147 -13.73 -7.94 8.49
N TYR A 148 -14.14 -9.22 8.50
CA TYR A 148 -13.21 -10.33 8.71
C TYR A 148 -12.12 -10.38 7.63
N LEU A 149 -12.50 -10.28 6.35
CA LEU A 149 -11.54 -10.28 5.24
C LEU A 149 -10.69 -9.01 5.24
N LEU A 150 -11.31 -7.85 5.45
CA LEU A 150 -10.58 -6.57 5.49
C LEU A 150 -9.59 -6.51 6.66
N CYS A 151 -10.00 -6.93 7.86
CA CYS A 151 -9.12 -7.04 9.04
C CYS A 151 -8.00 -8.05 8.77
N THR A 152 -8.29 -9.17 8.10
CA THR A 152 -7.30 -10.19 7.71
C THR A 152 -6.26 -9.64 6.74
N ASP A 153 -6.69 -8.92 5.71
CA ASP A 153 -5.80 -8.38 4.67
C ASP A 153 -4.93 -7.24 5.23
N LEU A 154 -5.47 -6.38 6.09
CA LEU A 154 -4.66 -5.35 6.77
C LEU A 154 -3.53 -5.94 7.62
N ILE A 155 -3.81 -7.00 8.39
CA ILE A 155 -2.77 -7.68 9.18
C ILE A 155 -1.76 -8.36 8.26
N ARG A 156 -2.19 -8.91 7.11
CA ARG A 156 -1.27 -9.51 6.13
C ARG A 156 -0.28 -8.48 5.59
N ILE A 157 -0.76 -7.27 5.24
CA ILE A 157 0.11 -6.16 4.83
C ILE A 157 1.16 -5.87 5.90
N ALA A 158 0.75 -5.73 7.16
CA ALA A 158 1.67 -5.50 8.28
C ALA A 158 2.71 -6.62 8.42
N VAL A 159 2.29 -7.88 8.28
CA VAL A 159 3.16 -9.05 8.36
C VAL A 159 4.18 -9.08 7.23
N PHE A 160 3.76 -8.87 5.97
CA PHE A 160 4.69 -8.85 4.84
C PHE A 160 5.68 -7.70 4.94
N ASN A 161 5.22 -6.51 5.32
CA ASN A 161 6.08 -5.36 5.51
C ASN A 161 7.09 -5.58 6.63
N LYS A 162 6.66 -6.15 7.76
CA LYS A 162 7.56 -6.51 8.85
C LYS A 162 8.61 -7.55 8.38
N ASP A 163 8.18 -8.62 7.72
CA ASP A 163 9.08 -9.66 7.22
C ASP A 163 10.13 -9.05 6.28
N ALA A 164 9.74 -8.12 5.40
CA ALA A 164 10.66 -7.43 4.51
C ALA A 164 11.60 -6.47 5.26
N ILE A 165 11.14 -5.74 6.28
CA ILE A 165 12.00 -4.92 7.15
C ILE A 165 13.11 -5.76 7.76
N ASP A 166 12.75 -6.95 8.26
CA ASP A 166 13.70 -7.84 8.89
C ASP A 166 14.64 -8.45 7.85
N VAL A 167 14.12 -9.07 6.79
CA VAL A 167 14.95 -9.77 5.80
C VAL A 167 15.89 -8.83 5.05
N TYR A 168 15.45 -7.62 4.72
CA TYR A 168 16.18 -6.69 3.87
C TYR A 168 16.77 -5.49 4.61
N ASN A 169 16.64 -5.45 5.95
CA ASN A 169 17.06 -4.31 6.78
C ASN A 169 16.46 -2.97 6.32
N MET A 170 15.16 -2.92 6.02
CA MET A 170 14.53 -1.69 5.50
C MET A 170 14.33 -0.62 6.59
N ASN A 171 14.36 0.65 6.18
CA ASN A 171 13.93 1.78 7.01
C ASN A 171 12.42 1.84 7.15
N CYS A 172 11.73 1.69 6.04
CA CYS A 172 10.29 1.72 5.97
C CYS A 172 9.82 0.80 4.83
N MET A 173 8.56 0.40 4.91
CA MET A 173 7.86 -0.34 3.86
C MET A 173 6.51 0.31 3.58
N LEU A 174 6.13 0.40 2.31
CA LEU A 174 4.80 0.86 1.90
C LEU A 174 3.81 -0.31 1.93
N GLY A 175 2.70 -0.12 2.63
CA GLY A 175 1.52 -0.98 2.55
C GLY A 175 0.39 -0.24 1.85
N PHE A 176 -0.44 -0.94 1.09
CA PHE A 176 -1.71 -0.37 0.62
C PHE A 176 -2.82 -1.40 0.61
N GLN A 177 -4.01 -0.97 1.03
CA GLN A 177 -5.22 -1.78 0.99
C GLN A 177 -6.21 -1.17 0.02
N VAL A 178 -6.72 -1.97 -0.91
CA VAL A 178 -7.74 -1.55 -1.87
C VAL A 178 -9.06 -2.21 -1.53
N VAL A 179 -10.13 -1.41 -1.42
CA VAL A 179 -11.50 -1.89 -1.24
C VAL A 179 -12.40 -1.20 -2.26
N GLY A 180 -12.81 -1.94 -3.29
CA GLY A 180 -13.43 -1.34 -4.46
C GLY A 180 -12.46 -0.34 -5.09
N HIS A 181 -12.85 0.92 -5.18
CA HIS A 181 -12.03 1.99 -5.76
C HIS A 181 -11.29 2.83 -4.71
N HIS A 182 -11.46 2.54 -3.42
CA HIS A 182 -10.80 3.24 -2.33
C HIS A 182 -9.44 2.60 -2.05
N ILE A 183 -8.39 3.41 -1.92
CA ILE A 183 -7.05 2.97 -1.52
C ILE A 183 -6.66 3.66 -0.22
N THR A 184 -6.29 2.87 0.78
CA THR A 184 -5.66 3.36 2.02
C THR A 184 -4.18 2.98 2.02
N PHE A 185 -3.30 3.95 2.30
CA PHE A 185 -1.85 3.77 2.30
C PHE A 185 -1.31 3.75 3.72
N TYR A 186 -0.33 2.89 3.95
CA TYR A 186 0.31 2.70 5.23
C TYR A 186 1.82 2.73 5.09
N LEU A 187 2.51 3.27 6.09
CA LEU A 187 3.96 3.12 6.24
C LEU A 187 4.25 2.27 7.46
N THR A 188 5.10 1.25 7.28
CA THR A 188 5.54 0.35 8.35
C THR A 188 7.01 0.56 8.64
N THR A 189 7.38 0.73 9.91
CA THR A 189 8.77 0.87 10.34
C THR A 189 9.02 0.18 11.69
N LEU A 190 10.28 -0.21 11.93
CA LEU A 190 10.76 -0.61 13.25
C LEU A 190 11.18 0.66 14.01
N LEU A 191 10.34 1.11 14.95
CA LEU A 191 10.55 2.38 15.66
C LEU A 191 11.64 2.25 16.74
N CYS A 192 11.59 1.18 17.53
CA CYS A 192 12.57 0.89 18.57
C CYS A 192 12.60 -0.63 18.85
N ASP A 193 13.39 -1.08 19.84
CA ASP A 193 13.53 -2.50 20.16
C ASP A 193 12.17 -3.21 20.26
N ALA A 194 11.98 -4.22 19.43
CA ALA A 194 10.77 -5.03 19.29
C ALA A 194 9.48 -4.30 18.86
N LEU A 195 9.48 -2.97 18.67
CA LEU A 195 8.27 -2.20 18.38
C LEU A 195 8.20 -1.80 16.89
N TYR A 196 7.35 -2.50 16.16
CA TYR A 196 6.99 -2.15 14.79
C TYR A 196 5.69 -1.37 14.79
N ILE A 197 5.64 -0.32 13.98
CA ILE A 197 4.46 0.53 13.84
C ILE A 197 4.07 0.56 12.37
N MET A 198 2.78 0.38 12.10
CA MET A 198 2.16 0.62 10.81
C MET A 198 1.16 1.75 10.99
N VAL A 199 1.36 2.85 10.29
CA VAL A 199 0.54 4.06 10.37
C VAL A 199 -0.12 4.34 9.03
N GLU A 200 -1.41 4.70 9.03
CA GLU A 200 -2.07 5.21 7.82
C GLU A 200 -1.49 6.59 7.49
N VAL A 201 -1.04 6.78 6.25
CA VAL A 201 -0.44 8.04 5.77
C VAL A 201 -1.35 8.82 4.83
N GLY A 202 -2.47 8.22 4.44
CA GLY A 202 -3.50 8.87 3.63
C GLY A 202 -4.28 7.86 2.82
N HIS A 203 -5.35 8.34 2.19
CA HIS A 203 -6.22 7.55 1.34
C HIS A 203 -6.72 8.36 0.14
N VAL A 204 -7.13 7.66 -0.92
CA VAL A 204 -7.70 8.27 -2.14
C VAL A 204 -8.78 7.37 -2.74
N ASP A 205 -9.71 7.98 -3.46
CA ASP A 205 -10.66 7.28 -4.32
C ASP A 205 -10.19 7.31 -5.76
N VAL A 206 -9.91 6.15 -6.34
CA VAL A 206 -9.51 6.01 -7.74
C VAL A 206 -10.73 6.22 -8.65
N PRO A 207 -10.59 7.03 -9.72
CA PRO A 207 -11.69 7.25 -10.63
C PRO A 207 -12.00 5.98 -11.42
N MET A 208 -13.26 5.57 -11.43
CA MET A 208 -13.77 4.45 -12.22
C MET A 208 -14.29 4.89 -13.59
N SER A 209 -14.31 6.20 -13.85
CA SER A 209 -14.72 6.80 -15.11
C SER A 209 -14.10 8.19 -15.32
N LEU A 210 -14.17 8.71 -16.55
CA LEU A 210 -13.67 10.05 -16.87
C LEU A 210 -14.41 11.16 -16.11
N GLU A 211 -15.71 10.98 -15.84
CA GLU A 211 -16.52 11.92 -15.06
C GLU A 211 -16.02 12.10 -13.62
N GLN A 212 -15.37 11.09 -13.04
CA GLN A 212 -14.85 11.13 -11.67
C GLN A 212 -13.44 11.74 -11.57
N VAL A 213 -12.75 11.93 -12.70
CA VAL A 213 -11.37 12.42 -12.67
C VAL A 213 -11.25 13.81 -12.04
N PRO A 214 -12.13 14.80 -12.30
CA PRO A 214 -12.05 16.10 -11.64
C PRO A 214 -12.03 16.01 -10.12
N ALA A 215 -12.81 15.09 -9.52
CA ALA A 215 -12.79 14.86 -8.08
C ALA A 215 -11.45 14.24 -7.63
N PHE A 216 -10.96 13.23 -8.36
CA PHE A 216 -9.66 12.60 -8.08
C PHE A 216 -8.48 13.59 -8.13
N LEU A 217 -8.54 14.62 -8.99
CA LEU A 217 -7.50 15.65 -9.04
C LEU A 217 -7.30 16.39 -7.71
N THR A 218 -8.32 16.41 -6.84
CA THR A 218 -8.20 17.01 -5.49
C THR A 218 -7.34 16.19 -4.54
N SER A 219 -7.09 14.91 -4.85
CA SER A 219 -6.28 13.98 -4.06
C SER A 219 -4.80 13.94 -4.48
N LEU A 220 -4.38 14.79 -5.42
CA LEU A 220 -3.02 14.75 -5.96
C LEU A 220 -1.95 15.15 -4.94
N ASP A 221 -2.26 16.13 -4.07
CA ASP A 221 -1.34 16.54 -3.01
C ASP A 221 -1.09 15.37 -2.05
N THR A 222 -2.14 14.62 -1.70
CA THR A 222 -2.03 13.38 -0.91
C THR A 222 -1.14 12.36 -1.60
N LEU A 223 -1.35 12.09 -2.89
CA LEU A 223 -0.51 11.15 -3.65
C LEU A 223 0.95 11.60 -3.75
N LEU A 224 1.21 12.89 -3.91
CA LEU A 224 2.54 13.47 -3.91
C LEU A 224 3.25 13.28 -2.55
N ILE A 225 2.55 13.56 -1.45
CA ILE A 225 3.08 13.37 -0.09
C ILE A 225 3.42 11.90 0.15
N ILE A 226 2.52 10.98 -0.21
CA ILE A 226 2.74 9.53 -0.03
C ILE A 226 3.89 9.05 -0.92
N SER A 227 3.95 9.50 -2.17
CA SER A 227 5.02 9.15 -3.10
C SER A 227 6.38 9.65 -2.59
N ASN A 228 6.46 10.91 -2.14
CA ASN A 228 7.67 11.46 -1.54
C ASN A 228 8.10 10.65 -0.30
N ALA A 229 7.17 10.36 0.60
CA ALA A 229 7.45 9.55 1.79
C ALA A 229 7.93 8.14 1.43
N TYR A 230 7.38 7.52 0.39
CA TYR A 230 7.87 6.24 -0.12
C TYR A 230 9.32 6.33 -0.61
N TRP A 231 9.61 7.26 -1.53
CA TRP A 231 10.93 7.37 -2.14
C TRP A 231 12.03 7.76 -1.15
N SER A 232 11.69 8.59 -0.15
CA SER A 232 12.60 9.01 0.90
C SER A 232 12.87 7.96 1.98
N ASN A 233 11.86 7.16 2.34
CA ASN A 233 11.94 6.30 3.53
C ASN A 233 12.01 4.79 3.22
N CYS A 234 11.47 4.33 2.08
CA CYS A 234 11.45 2.90 1.72
C CYS A 234 12.77 2.46 1.07
N ILE A 235 13.84 2.62 1.84
CA ILE A 235 15.23 2.32 1.47
C ILE A 235 15.87 1.39 2.50
N MET A 236 16.95 0.72 2.11
CA MET A 236 17.74 -0.08 3.05
C MET A 236 18.40 0.82 4.11
N SER A 237 18.35 0.37 5.36
CA SER A 237 19.01 0.99 6.50
C SER A 237 20.52 0.72 6.46
N THR A 238 21.31 1.74 6.78
CA THR A 238 22.75 1.58 7.08
C THR A 238 22.99 1.12 8.53
N GLU A 239 22.02 1.35 9.41
CA GLU A 239 22.06 0.91 10.80
C GLU A 239 21.75 -0.59 10.93
N LYS A 240 22.47 -1.28 11.82
CA LYS A 240 22.23 -2.69 12.13
C LYS A 240 21.02 -2.83 13.05
N LYS A 241 19.86 -3.17 12.47
CA LYS A 241 18.62 -3.35 13.23
C LYS A 241 18.44 -4.73 13.84
N GLU A 242 19.30 -5.72 13.50
CA GLU A 242 19.20 -7.12 13.98
C GLU A 242 18.89 -7.28 15.47
N PRO A 243 19.56 -6.57 16.41
CA PRO A 243 19.30 -6.75 17.84
C PRO A 243 17.90 -6.34 18.25
N SER A 244 17.30 -5.42 17.50
CA SER A 244 15.98 -4.84 17.76
C SER A 244 14.82 -5.64 17.18
N ARG A 245 15.11 -6.67 16.38
CA ARG A 245 14.08 -7.45 15.69
C ARG A 245 13.50 -8.54 16.58
N ARG A 246 12.25 -8.92 16.30
CA ARG A 246 11.58 -10.07 16.95
C ARG A 246 10.89 -10.92 15.89
N SER A 247 10.67 -12.20 16.19
CA SER A 247 9.99 -13.08 15.25
C SER A 247 8.59 -12.55 14.92
N THR A 248 8.23 -12.58 13.64
CA THR A 248 6.87 -12.23 13.19
C THR A 248 5.85 -13.19 13.80
N LEU A 249 4.64 -12.69 14.07
CA LEU A 249 3.54 -13.48 14.63
C LEU A 249 3.28 -14.73 13.80
N ALA A 250 3.34 -15.89 14.44
CA ALA A 250 2.96 -17.17 13.85
C ALA A 250 1.46 -17.45 14.05
N THR A 251 0.90 -18.29 13.19
CA THR A 251 -0.39 -18.93 13.48
C THR A 251 -0.20 -19.86 14.69
N PRO A 252 -0.99 -19.79 15.78
CA PRO A 252 -2.38 -19.30 15.84
C PRO A 252 -2.60 -17.88 16.36
N SER A 253 -1.59 -17.17 16.88
CA SER A 253 -1.76 -15.81 17.46
C SER A 253 -2.37 -14.81 16.47
N PHE A 254 -2.09 -14.96 15.17
CA PHE A 254 -2.78 -14.25 14.09
C PHE A 254 -4.32 -14.41 14.12
N LYS A 255 -4.82 -15.63 14.34
CA LYS A 255 -6.26 -15.95 14.37
C LYS A 255 -6.94 -15.46 15.65
N GLU A 256 -6.17 -15.14 16.69
CA GLU A 256 -6.70 -14.59 17.94
C GLU A 256 -6.96 -13.09 17.84
N MET A 257 -6.23 -12.38 16.96
CA MET A 257 -6.44 -10.95 16.70
C MET A 257 -7.65 -10.66 15.80
N VAL A 258 -8.02 -11.61 14.94
CA VAL A 258 -9.19 -11.50 14.06
C VAL A 258 -10.38 -12.17 14.73
N SER A 259 -11.58 -11.59 14.60
CA SER A 259 -12.81 -12.20 15.14
C SER A 259 -12.92 -13.67 14.69
N LYS A 260 -13.26 -14.56 15.63
CA LYS A 260 -13.50 -15.99 15.35
C LYS A 260 -14.66 -16.20 14.37
N THR A 261 -15.55 -15.22 14.24
CA THR A 261 -16.74 -15.29 13.39
C THR A 261 -16.45 -14.71 12.02
N ARG A 262 -16.70 -15.47 10.95
CA ARG A 262 -16.64 -15.01 9.56
C ARG A 262 -17.94 -14.32 9.10
N ASP A 263 -18.76 -13.86 10.04
CA ASP A 263 -20.04 -13.24 9.75
C ASP A 263 -19.84 -11.78 9.31
N ARG A 264 -20.31 -11.46 8.10
CA ARG A 264 -20.20 -10.15 7.45
C ARG A 264 -21.07 -9.05 8.09
N HIS A 265 -21.94 -9.37 9.07
CA HIS A 265 -22.85 -8.39 9.67
C HIS A 265 -22.49 -8.00 11.11
N ARG A 266 -21.34 -8.45 11.66
CA ARG A 266 -20.93 -8.10 13.03
C ARG A 266 -19.70 -7.17 13.05
N PRO A 267 -19.63 -6.24 14.03
CA PRO A 267 -18.53 -5.29 14.16
C PRO A 267 -17.19 -5.99 14.50
N CYS A 268 -16.12 -5.67 13.77
CA CYS A 268 -14.70 -5.98 14.10
C CYS A 268 -14.26 -4.98 15.19
N GLN A 269 -13.40 -5.39 16.13
CA GLN A 269 -12.84 -4.46 17.12
C GLN A 269 -11.82 -3.48 16.51
N LEU A 270 -11.32 -3.79 15.31
CA LEU A 270 -10.61 -2.84 14.47
C LEU A 270 -11.67 -1.97 13.77
N ARG A 271 -11.71 -0.69 14.13
CA ARG A 271 -12.55 0.31 13.45
C ARG A 271 -11.77 0.81 12.22
N PHE A 272 -12.45 0.79 11.07
CA PHE A 272 -12.02 1.40 9.82
C PHE A 272 -12.63 2.79 9.72
#